data_AF-A0A835QG54-F1
#
_entry.id   AF-A0A835QG54-F1
#
_cell.length_a   1.000
_cell.length_b   1.000
_cell.length_c   1.000
_cell.angle_alpha   90.00
_cell.angle_beta   90.00
_cell.angle_gamma   90.00
#
_symmetry.space_group_name_H-M   'P 1'
#
loop_
_entity.id
_entity.type
_entity.pdbx_description
1 polymer ?
#
loop_
_entity_poly.entity_id
_entity_poly.type
_entity_poly.pdbx_seq_one_letter_code
_entity_poly.pdbx_strand_id
1 'polypeptide(L)'
;MQRVHATIEEQLILKSIKEECLWENLPKRLQLTISTKEEWHRRIIEHCIKKRLQWNACFARKVCKEGEYYEEMMRYLPIPISPCRLCLSGNENFILQILL
;
A
#
# COMPACT_ATOMS: atom_id res chain seq x y z
N MET A 1 -13.05 24.09 1.58
CA MET A 1 -12.43 22.75 1.49
C MET A 1 -11.21 22.72 2.39
N GLN A 2 -11.33 22.17 3.61
CA GLN A 2 -10.18 21.98 4.48
C GLN A 2 -9.26 20.93 3.83
N ARG A 3 -8.21 21.40 3.14
CA ARG A 3 -7.02 20.58 2.93
C ARG A 3 -6.48 20.34 4.33
N VAL A 4 -6.85 19.23 4.95
CA VAL A 4 -6.21 18.75 6.17
C VAL A 4 -4.73 18.73 5.84
N HIS A 5 -3.97 19.69 6.37
CA HIS A 5 -2.54 19.75 6.19
C HIS A 5 -2.02 18.39 6.67
N ALA A 6 -1.55 17.56 5.74
CA ALA A 6 -0.90 16.31 6.08
C ALA A 6 0.15 16.67 7.14
N THR A 7 -0.03 16.12 8.35
CA THR A 7 0.91 16.37 9.45
C THR A 7 2.31 16.04 8.95
N ILE A 8 3.34 16.73 9.48
CA ILE A 8 4.74 16.51 9.06
C ILE A 8 5.10 15.02 9.08
N GLU A 9 4.51 14.29 10.02
CA GLU A 9 4.60 12.84 10.16
C GLU A 9 3.99 12.06 9.00
N GLU A 10 2.75 12.36 8.59
CA GLU A 10 2.11 11.74 7.43
C GLU A 10 2.95 11.95 6.16
N GLN A 11 3.50 13.16 5.97
CA GLN A 11 4.41 13.43 4.86
C GLN A 11 5.70 12.61 4.94
N LEU A 12 6.23 12.40 6.14
CA LEU A 12 7.40 11.55 6.38
C LEU A 12 7.11 10.07 6.10
N ILE A 13 5.92 9.58 6.46
CA ILE A 13 5.46 8.22 6.13
C ILE A 13 5.43 8.06 4.61
N LEU A 14 4.74 8.97 3.92
CA LEU A 14 4.62 8.95 2.47
C LEU A 14 5.97 9.00 1.76
N LYS A 15 6.88 9.85 2.27
CA LYS A 15 8.25 9.95 1.75
C LYS A 15 9.01 8.64 1.95
N SER A 16 8.97 8.07 3.15
CA SER A 16 9.65 6.81 3.47
C SER A 16 9.12 5.63 2.64
N ILE A 17 7.80 5.58 2.39
CA ILE A 17 7.21 4.56 1.51
C ILE A 17 7.67 4.76 0.07
N LYS A 18 7.72 6.01 -0.42
CA LYS A 18 8.18 6.34 -1.77
C LYS A 18 9.68 6.03 -1.97
N GLU A 19 10.48 6.22 -0.93
CA GLU A 19 11.91 5.86 -0.91
C GLU A 19 12.14 4.37 -0.63
N GLU A 20 11.08 3.57 -0.49
CA GLU A 20 11.16 2.13 -0.21
C GLU A 20 11.98 1.81 1.05
N CYS A 21 11.85 2.65 2.07
CA CYS A 21 12.56 2.50 3.33
C CYS A 21 11.99 1.33 4.15
N LEU A 22 12.87 0.37 4.48
CA LEU A 22 12.57 -0.70 5.42
C LEU A 22 12.44 -0.14 6.84
N TRP A 23 11.72 -0.87 7.69
CA TRP A 23 11.52 -0.53 9.11
C TRP A 23 12.83 -0.16 9.84
N GLU A 24 13.89 -0.94 9.60
CA GLU A 24 15.19 -0.76 10.26
C GLU A 24 15.90 0.55 9.86
N ASN A 25 15.60 1.06 8.66
CA ASN A 25 16.15 2.31 8.13
C ASN A 25 15.25 3.52 8.39
N LEU A 26 14.11 3.33 9.08
CA LEU A 26 13.22 4.45 9.37
C LEU A 26 13.85 5.44 10.34
N PRO A 27 13.60 6.74 10.16
CA PRO A 27 13.93 7.76 11.14
C PRO A 27 13.37 7.40 12.52
N LYS A 28 14.16 7.60 13.58
CA LYS A 28 13.72 7.35 14.98
C LYS A 28 12.39 8.05 15.31
N ARG A 29 12.14 9.22 14.73
CA ARG A 29 10.86 9.92 14.88
C ARG A 29 9.67 9.07 14.40
N LEU A 30 9.81 8.39 13.25
CA LEU A 30 8.78 7.51 12.72
C LEU A 30 8.65 6.22 13.54
N GLN A 31 9.74 5.66 14.05
CA GLN A 31 9.70 4.49 14.94
C GLN A 31 9.08 4.81 16.32
N LEU A 32 9.05 6.08 16.75
CA LEU A 32 8.33 6.50 17.95
C LEU A 32 6.83 6.59 17.69
N THR A 33 6.45 7.12 16.53
CA THR A 33 5.05 7.22 16.09
C THR A 33 4.44 5.84 15.83
N ILE A 34 5.10 5.07 14.98
CA ILE A 34 4.70 3.73 14.57
C ILE A 34 5.48 2.84 15.50
N SER A 35 4.83 2.32 16.53
CA SER A 35 5.52 1.67 17.65
C SER A 35 6.01 0.26 17.32
N THR A 36 5.54 -0.35 16.23
CA THR A 36 5.88 -1.72 15.82
C THR A 36 6.09 -1.86 14.32
N LYS A 37 6.92 -2.83 13.94
CA LYS A 37 7.22 -3.15 12.52
C LYS A 37 5.96 -3.61 11.78
N GLU A 38 5.11 -4.38 12.43
CA GLU A 38 3.84 -4.86 11.88
C GLU A 38 2.92 -3.68 11.49
N GLU A 39 2.87 -2.63 12.31
CA GLU A 39 2.08 -1.45 11.98
C GLU A 39 2.66 -0.70 10.78
N TRP A 40 3.99 -0.64 10.65
CA TRP A 40 4.64 -0.09 9.45
C TRP A 40 4.28 -0.88 8.20
N HIS A 41 4.31 -2.21 8.27
CA HIS A 41 3.93 -3.08 7.16
C HIS A 41 2.48 -2.82 6.74
N ARG A 42 1.57 -2.70 7.71
CA ARG A 42 0.16 -2.39 7.44
C ARG A 42 -0.02 -1.04 6.74
N ARG A 43 0.72 0.00 7.16
CA ARG A 43 0.71 1.32 6.50
C ARG A 43 1.22 1.27 5.07
N ILE A 44 2.28 0.49 4.80
CA ILE A 44 2.79 0.29 3.44
C ILE A 44 1.74 -0.38 2.55
N ILE A 45 1.16 -1.48 3.02
CA ILE A 45 0.15 -2.24 2.28
C ILE A 45 -1.06 -1.35 1.98
N GLU A 46 -1.60 -0.68 2.99
CA GLU A 46 -2.71 0.26 2.83
C GLU A 46 -2.37 1.38 1.83
N HIS A 47 -1.18 1.96 1.91
CA HIS A 47 -0.75 3.01 0.99
C HIS A 47 -0.70 2.50 -0.45
N CYS A 48 -0.11 1.33 -0.68
CA CYS A 48 -0.01 0.71 -2.01
C CYS A 48 -1.40 0.40 -2.58
N ILE A 49 -2.32 -0.14 -1.78
CA ILE A 49 -3.69 -0.45 -2.19
C ILE A 49 -4.48 0.83 -2.50
N LYS A 50 -4.39 1.86 -1.64
CA LYS A 50 -5.03 3.17 -1.85
C LYS A 50 -4.52 3.83 -3.14
N LYS A 51 -3.23 3.67 -3.44
CA LYS A 51 -2.60 4.17 -4.68
C LYS A 51 -2.79 3.25 -5.88
N ARG A 52 -3.41 2.07 -5.71
CA ARG A 52 -3.63 1.06 -6.75
C ARG A 52 -2.33 0.63 -7.43
N LEU A 53 -1.25 0.52 -6.65
CA LEU A 53 0.03 0.05 -7.16
C LEU A 53 -0.03 -1.45 -7.46
N GLN A 54 0.56 -1.85 -8.59
CA GLN A 54 0.71 -3.26 -8.96
C GLN A 54 1.72 -3.95 -8.05
N TRP A 55 1.49 -5.23 -7.73
CA TRP A 55 2.40 -6.02 -6.88
C TRP A 55 3.86 -5.95 -7.32
N ASN A 56 4.11 -6.13 -8.63
CA ASN A 56 5.46 -6.08 -9.22
C ASN A 56 6.19 -4.75 -9.01
N ALA A 57 5.42 -3.65 -8.94
CA ALA A 57 5.91 -2.28 -8.80
C ALA A 57 5.69 -1.69 -7.40
N CYS A 58 5.19 -2.47 -6.45
CA CYS A 58 4.89 -1.99 -5.10
C CYS A 58 5.97 -2.40 -4.10
N PHE A 59 6.21 -1.53 -3.12
CA PHE A 59 7.13 -1.79 -2.03
C PHE A 59 6.64 -2.90 -1.09
N ALA A 60 5.33 -3.18 -1.06
CA ALA A 60 4.73 -4.21 -0.21
C ALA A 60 5.38 -5.60 -0.39
N ARG A 61 5.91 -5.89 -1.59
CA ARG A 61 6.65 -7.13 -1.90
C ARG A 61 7.87 -7.41 -1.02
N LYS A 62 8.46 -6.38 -0.41
CA LYS A 62 9.62 -6.53 0.48
C LYS A 62 9.21 -6.74 1.95
N VAL A 63 7.92 -6.54 2.28
CA VAL A 63 7.43 -6.55 3.66
C VAL A 63 6.35 -7.60 3.93
N CYS A 64 5.60 -8.05 2.93
CA CYS A 64 4.61 -9.11 3.04
C CYS A 64 4.68 -10.08 1.84
N LYS A 65 3.89 -11.17 1.92
CA LYS A 65 3.70 -12.09 0.79
C LYS A 65 2.62 -11.58 -0.15
N GLU A 66 2.69 -12.03 -1.40
CA GLU A 66 1.73 -11.68 -2.45
C GLU A 66 0.28 -12.00 -2.06
N GLY A 67 0.05 -13.17 -1.44
CA GLY A 67 -1.26 -13.57 -0.95
C GLY A 67 -1.85 -12.59 0.07
N GLU A 68 -1.07 -12.18 1.08
CA GLU A 68 -1.52 -11.25 2.12
C GLU A 68 -1.87 -9.87 1.54
N TYR A 69 -1.11 -9.43 0.53
CA TYR A 69 -1.39 -8.17 -0.16
C TYR A 69 -2.73 -8.20 -0.91
N TYR A 70 -3.03 -9.31 -1.58
CA TYR A 70 -4.29 -9.47 -2.29
C TYR A 70 -5.47 -9.66 -1.34
N GLU A 71 -5.30 -10.38 -0.23
CA GLU A 71 -6.32 -10.51 0.81
C GLU A 71 -6.71 -9.14 1.38
N GLU A 72 -5.73 -8.30 1.74
CA GLU A 72 -6.02 -6.95 2.20
C GLU A 72 -6.60 -6.07 1.09
N MET A 73 -6.13 -6.20 -0.15
CA MET A 73 -6.74 -5.48 -1.28
C MET A 73 -8.23 -5.80 -1.42
N MET A 74 -8.62 -7.08 -1.31
CA MET A 74 -10.03 -7.49 -1.35
C MET A 74 -10.82 -6.97 -0.14
N ARG A 75 -10.23 -6.92 1.06
CA ARG A 75 -10.87 -6.35 2.26
C ARG A 75 -11.09 -4.83 2.13
N TYR A 76 -10.14 -4.11 1.55
CA TYR A 76 -10.23 -2.66 1.31
C TYR A 76 -11.16 -2.28 0.15
N LEU A 77 -11.40 -3.20 -0.79
CA LEU A 77 -12.35 -3.04 -1.89
C LEU A 77 -13.53 -4.01 -1.74
N PRO A 78 -14.53 -3.71 -0.89
CA PRO A 78 -15.81 -4.40 -0.89
C PRO A 78 -16.60 -4.05 -2.17
N ILE A 79 -16.18 -4.68 -3.27
CA ILE A 79 -16.79 -4.99 -4.57
C ILE A 79 -18.22 -4.41 -4.80
N PRO A 80 -18.48 -3.70 -5.92
CA PRO A 80 -18.82 -4.37 -7.17
C PRO A 80 -17.66 -4.36 -8.17
N ILE A 81 -17.54 -5.45 -8.92
CA ILE A 81 -16.47 -5.77 -9.88
C ILE A 81 -16.60 -4.90 -11.13
N SER A 82 -16.62 -3.58 -10.96
CA SER A 82 -16.41 -2.64 -12.05
C SER A 82 -14.93 -2.25 -11.98
N PRO A 83 -14.07 -2.88 -12.79
CA PRO A 83 -12.67 -2.57 -12.74
C PRO A 83 -12.53 -1.14 -13.25
N CYS A 84 -12.24 -0.20 -12.35
CA CYS A 84 -11.89 1.16 -12.75
C CYS A 84 -10.81 1.04 -13.83
N ARG A 85 -11.13 1.56 -15.02
CA ARG A 85 -10.32 1.50 -16.25
C ARG A 85 -8.85 1.95 -16.06
N LEU A 86 -8.57 2.66 -14.96
CA LEU A 86 -7.24 3.13 -14.54
C LEU A 86 -6.41 2.08 -13.76
N CYS A 87 -7.02 1.08 -13.11
CA CYS A 87 -6.30 -0.01 -12.43
C CYS A 87 -5.93 -1.15 -13.39
N LEU A 88 -6.66 -1.28 -14.50
CA LEU A 88 -6.49 -2.35 -15.49
C LEU A 88 -5.51 -2.05 -16.62
N SER A 89 -5.04 -0.80 -16.76
CA SER A 89 -4.24 -0.40 -17.93
C SER A 89 -2.83 -1.02 -17.98
N GLY A 90 -2.56 -2.06 -17.18
CA GLY A 90 -1.32 -2.83 -17.24
C GLY A 90 -1.45 -4.30 -16.88
N ASN A 91 -2.65 -4.91 -16.90
CA ASN A 91 -2.82 -6.33 -16.55
C ASN A 91 -4.10 -6.94 -17.16
N GLU A 92 -4.05 -7.34 -18.42
CA GLU A 92 -5.08 -8.23 -19.01
C GLU A 92 -5.10 -9.62 -18.36
N ASN A 93 -4.00 -10.03 -17.70
CA ASN A 93 -3.88 -11.33 -17.03
C ASN A 93 -4.53 -11.40 -15.64
N PHE A 94 -4.75 -10.28 -14.94
CA PHE A 94 -5.15 -10.30 -13.53
C PHE A 94 -6.66 -10.53 -13.32
N ILE A 95 -7.49 -10.20 -14.32
CA ILE A 95 -8.93 -10.50 -14.27
C ILE A 95 -9.19 -11.98 -14.53
N LEU A 96 -8.40 -12.61 -15.41
CA LEU A 96 -8.56 -14.03 -15.74
C LEU A 96 -8.27 -14.95 -14.55
N GLN A 97 -7.40 -14.55 -13.62
CA GLN A 97 -6.99 -15.38 -12.49
C GLN A 97 -7.95 -15.35 -11.28
N ILE A 98 -8.89 -14.40 -11.25
CA ILE A 98 -9.93 -14.32 -10.20
C ILE A 98 -11.27 -14.91 -10.68
N LEU A 99 -11.43 -15.10 -12.00
CA LEU A 99 -12.67 -15.58 -12.64
C LEU A 99 -12.61 -17.05 -13.11
N LEU A 100 -11.49 -17.76 -12.89
CA LEU A 100 -11.28 -19.19 -13.16
C LEU A 100 -10.97 -19.91 -11.84
#